data_AF-A0A4Q7F3V9-F1
#
_entry.id   AF-A0A4Q7F3V9-F1
#
_cell.length_a   1.000
_cell.length_b   1.000
_cell.length_c   1.000
_cell.angle_alpha   90.00
_cell.angle_beta   90.00
_cell.angle_gamma   90.00
#
_symmetry.space_group_name_H-M   'P 1'
#
loop_
_entity.id
_entity.type
_entity.pdbx_description
1 polymer ?
#
loop_
_entity_poly.entity_id
_entity_poly.type
_entity_poly.pdbx_seq_one_letter_code
_entity_poly.pdbx_strand_id
1 'polypeptide(L)'
;MNNVDRADRMKALSKVALGIIRRCGERWNVDRPDGRWRRSEVRHNEFRLTHSRLIDDKDRTSTLDVRFDGKIVLQVEWTTERVLRTSYRPGAWEAMLLRYDRVPALSGSAALGDRC
;
A
#
# COMPACT_ATOMS: atom_id res chain seq x y z
N MET A 1 -24.02 -9.45 1.80
CA MET A 1 -23.07 -8.38 2.17
C MET A 1 -23.57 -7.11 1.50
N ASN A 2 -23.97 -6.10 2.27
CA ASN A 2 -24.50 -4.87 1.66
C ASN A 2 -23.34 -3.96 1.20
N ASN A 3 -23.66 -2.89 0.45
CA ASN A 3 -22.65 -1.97 -0.08
C ASN A 3 -21.90 -1.16 1.01
N VAL A 4 -22.55 -0.87 2.14
CA VAL A 4 -21.96 -0.21 3.31
C VAL A 4 -20.91 -1.11 3.96
N ASP A 5 -21.23 -2.40 4.17
CA ASP A 5 -20.28 -3.39 4.72
C ASP A 5 -19.03 -3.50 3.85
N ARG A 6 -19.21 -3.42 2.52
CA ARG A 6 -18.12 -3.47 1.54
C ARG A 6 -17.23 -2.25 1.63
N ALA A 7 -17.81 -1.05 1.67
CA ALA A 7 -17.05 0.20 1.77
C ALA A 7 -16.25 0.30 3.08
N ASP A 8 -16.89 -0.07 4.21
CA ASP A 8 -16.23 -0.05 5.52
C ASP A 8 -15.10 -1.07 5.60
N ARG A 9 -15.31 -2.27 5.05
CA ARG A 9 -14.25 -3.28 4.96
C ARG A 9 -13.08 -2.81 4.10
N MET A 10 -13.33 -2.21 2.94
CA MET A 10 -12.27 -1.65 2.09
C MET A 10 -11.50 -0.55 2.81
N LYS A 11 -12.19 0.34 3.53
CA LYS A 11 -11.56 1.41 4.32
C LYS A 11 -10.67 0.83 5.42
N ALA A 12 -11.14 -0.18 6.14
CA ALA A 12 -10.37 -0.86 7.18
C ALA A 12 -9.10 -1.52 6.61
N LEU A 13 -9.23 -2.29 5.54
CA LEU A 13 -8.09 -2.97 4.89
C LEU A 13 -7.10 -1.97 4.28
N SER A 14 -7.58 -0.86 3.73
CA SER A 14 -6.72 0.21 3.20
C SER A 14 -5.87 0.85 4.29
N LYS A 15 -6.47 1.11 5.47
CA LYS A 15 -5.74 1.64 6.63
C LYS A 15 -4.66 0.67 7.08
N VAL A 16 -4.97 -0.63 7.14
CA VAL A 16 -3.99 -1.66 7.50
C VAL A 16 -2.84 -1.70 6.51
N ALA A 17 -3.11 -1.79 5.21
CA ALA A 17 -2.07 -1.82 4.18
C ALA A 17 -1.18 -0.56 4.22
N LEU A 18 -1.78 0.63 4.36
CA LEU A 18 -1.02 1.87 4.53
C LEU A 18 -0.18 1.88 5.81
N GLY A 19 -0.71 1.34 6.91
CA GLY A 19 0.04 1.17 8.16
C GLY A 19 1.29 0.33 7.97
N ILE A 20 1.15 -0.84 7.34
CA ILE A 20 2.26 -1.74 7.02
C ILE A 20 3.28 -1.03 6.10
N ILE A 21 2.83 -0.40 5.01
CA ILE A 21 3.72 0.30 4.08
C ILE A 21 4.47 1.46 4.76
N ARG A 22 3.83 2.18 5.68
CA ARG A 22 4.49 3.26 6.41
C ARG A 22 5.58 2.75 7.35
N ARG A 23 5.36 1.60 7.98
CA ARG A 23 6.31 1.00 8.94
C ARG A 23 7.47 0.28 8.23
N CYS A 24 7.16 -0.51 7.20
CA CYS A 24 8.09 -1.47 6.61
C CYS A 24 8.48 -1.16 5.16
N GLY A 25 7.85 -0.18 4.53
CA GLY A 25 8.03 0.08 3.11
C GLY A 25 9.31 0.83 2.78
N GLU A 26 10.06 0.30 1.81
CA GLU A 26 11.12 1.02 1.13
C GLU A 26 10.52 2.19 0.36
N ARG A 27 11.20 3.34 0.33
CA ARG A 27 10.70 4.57 -0.30
C ARG A 27 11.66 5.11 -1.33
N TRP A 28 11.15 5.49 -2.47
CA TRP A 28 11.92 6.11 -3.54
C TRP A 28 11.05 7.03 -4.40
N ASN A 29 11.69 7.90 -5.19
CA ASN A 29 10.99 8.72 -6.18
C ASN A 29 11.09 8.05 -7.56
N VAL A 30 10.04 8.17 -8.35
CA VAL A 30 9.96 7.66 -9.73
C VAL A 30 9.51 8.81 -10.62
N ASP A 31 10.32 9.15 -11.59
CA ASP A 31 9.95 10.12 -12.62
C ASP A 31 9.13 9.41 -13.71
N ARG A 32 7.95 9.96 -14.03
CA ARG A 32 7.03 9.46 -15.06
C ARG A 32 6.60 10.62 -15.97
N PRO A 33 6.04 10.34 -17.16
CA PRO A 33 5.56 11.40 -18.06
C PRO A 33 4.51 12.32 -17.44
N ASP A 34 3.76 11.84 -16.45
CA ASP A 34 2.73 12.57 -15.70
C ASP A 34 3.27 13.29 -14.44
N GLY A 35 4.58 13.22 -14.18
CA GLY A 35 5.26 13.93 -13.09
C GLY A 35 6.08 13.02 -12.18
N ARG A 36 6.64 13.61 -11.10
CA ARG A 36 7.42 12.84 -10.11
C ARG A 36 6.51 12.21 -9.05
N TRP A 37 6.62 10.90 -8.89
CA TRP A 37 5.87 10.14 -7.89
C TRP A 37 6.78 9.70 -6.74
N ARG A 38 6.33 9.86 -5.51
CA ARG A 38 6.90 9.16 -4.36
C ARG A 38 6.23 7.80 -4.22
N ARG A 39 7.03 6.73 -4.27
CA ARG A 39 6.56 5.36 -4.12
C ARG A 39 7.10 4.74 -2.84
N SER A 40 6.24 3.98 -2.18
CA SER A 40 6.57 3.11 -1.06
C SER A 40 6.09 1.70 -1.37
N GLU A 41 6.91 0.68 -1.14
CA GLU A 41 6.54 -0.72 -1.41
C GLU A 41 6.97 -1.66 -0.30
N VAL A 42 6.12 -2.66 -0.03
CA VAL A 42 6.43 -3.82 0.81
C VAL A 42 6.17 -5.07 -0.02
N ARG A 43 7.13 -6.00 -0.02
CA ARG A 43 6.97 -7.34 -0.58
C ARG A 43 7.18 -8.36 0.52
N HIS A 44 6.21 -9.24 0.73
CA HIS A 44 6.31 -10.30 1.72
C HIS A 44 5.43 -11.48 1.32
N ASN A 45 6.04 -12.65 1.11
CA ASN A 45 5.39 -13.86 0.58
C ASN A 45 4.56 -13.54 -0.68
N GLU A 46 3.27 -13.85 -0.67
CA GLU A 46 2.33 -13.63 -1.78
C GLU A 46 1.89 -12.16 -1.90
N PHE A 47 2.20 -11.33 -0.89
CA PHE A 47 1.77 -9.93 -0.86
C PHE A 47 2.78 -8.98 -1.48
N ARG A 48 2.23 -8.04 -2.26
CA ARG A 48 2.91 -6.81 -2.65
C ARG A 48 1.99 -5.62 -2.38
N LEU A 49 2.39 -4.79 -1.44
CA LEU A 49 1.70 -3.55 -1.07
C LEU A 49 2.44 -2.38 -1.69
N THR A 50 1.75 -1.52 -2.42
CA THR A 50 2.35 -0.35 -3.05
C THR A 50 1.52 0.88 -2.75
N HIS A 51 2.16 1.92 -2.25
CA HIS A 51 1.57 3.25 -2.14
C HIS A 51 2.37 4.20 -3.03
N SER A 52 1.70 4.93 -3.92
CA SER A 52 2.32 5.95 -4.75
C SER A 52 1.61 7.27 -4.52
N ARG A 53 2.34 8.38 -4.51
CA ARG A 53 1.80 9.73 -4.38
C ARG A 53 2.50 10.66 -5.35
N LEU A 54 1.75 11.37 -6.17
CA LEU A 54 2.27 12.41 -7.05
C LEU A 54 2.76 13.60 -6.23
N ILE A 55 3.99 14.07 -6.48
CA ILE A 55 4.64 15.15 -5.74
C ILE A 55 4.24 16.51 -6.32
N ASP A 56 4.23 16.60 -7.65
CA ASP A 56 4.19 17.89 -8.37
C ASP A 56 2.75 18.37 -8.66
N ASP A 57 1.75 17.56 -8.33
CA ASP A 57 0.33 17.86 -8.53
C ASP A 57 -0.26 18.61 -7.33
N LYS A 58 -1.10 19.63 -7.60
CA LYS A 58 -1.83 20.38 -6.57
C LYS A 58 -2.77 19.47 -5.79
N ASP A 59 -3.39 18.51 -6.45
CA ASP A 59 -4.37 17.60 -5.84
C ASP A 59 -3.69 16.42 -5.11
N ARG A 60 -2.39 16.24 -5.35
CA ARG A 60 -1.50 15.24 -4.74
C ARG A 60 -2.09 13.83 -4.78
N THR A 61 -2.52 13.44 -5.97
CA THR A 61 -3.13 12.14 -6.24
C THR A 61 -2.31 11.01 -5.63
N SER A 62 -2.98 10.14 -4.89
CA SER A 62 -2.41 9.00 -4.17
C SER A 62 -3.09 7.71 -4.60
N THR A 63 -2.31 6.65 -4.72
CA THR A 63 -2.79 5.31 -5.09
C THR A 63 -2.26 4.29 -4.09
N LEU A 64 -3.14 3.40 -3.63
CA LEU A 64 -2.81 2.20 -2.89
C LEU A 64 -3.19 0.98 -3.75
N ASP A 65 -2.21 0.13 -4.02
CA ASP A 65 -2.40 -1.16 -4.65
C ASP A 65 -2.00 -2.27 -3.67
N VAL A 66 -2.89 -3.23 -3.46
CA VAL A 66 -2.62 -4.48 -2.75
C VAL A 66 -2.73 -5.61 -3.76
N ARG A 67 -1.62 -6.31 -3.97
CA ARG A 67 -1.58 -7.55 -4.74
C ARG A 67 -1.40 -8.75 -3.83
N PHE A 68 -2.11 -9.82 -4.16
CA PHE A 68 -2.00 -11.14 -3.56
C PHE A 68 -1.92 -12.17 -4.68
N ASP A 69 -0.92 -13.06 -4.65
CA ASP A 69 -0.61 -14.00 -5.73
C ASP A 69 -0.52 -13.32 -7.11
N GLY A 70 0.14 -12.15 -7.15
CA GLY A 70 0.31 -11.34 -8.36
C GLY A 70 -0.94 -10.61 -8.85
N LYS A 71 -2.13 -10.89 -8.30
CA LYS A 71 -3.40 -10.27 -8.71
C LYS A 71 -3.73 -9.07 -7.83
N ILE A 72 -4.24 -7.98 -8.43
CA ILE A 72 -4.75 -6.84 -7.67
C ILE A 72 -6.06 -7.27 -6.97
N VAL A 73 -6.06 -7.22 -5.64
CA VAL A 73 -7.20 -7.60 -4.80
C VAL A 73 -7.84 -6.41 -4.09
N LEU A 74 -7.08 -5.33 -3.89
CA LEU A 74 -7.58 -4.02 -3.45
C LEU A 74 -6.79 -2.93 -4.17
N GLN A 75 -7.52 -1.95 -4.69
CA GLN A 75 -6.96 -0.73 -5.28
C GLN A 75 -7.80 0.45 -4.82
N VAL A 76 -7.14 1.53 -4.40
CA VAL A 76 -7.78 2.79 -4.03
C VAL A 76 -6.97 3.93 -4.61
N GLU A 77 -7.64 4.88 -5.22
CA GLU A 77 -7.06 6.11 -5.76
C GLU A 77 -7.83 7.30 -5.20
N TRP A 78 -7.12 8.30 -4.68
CA TRP A 78 -7.73 9.46 -4.02
C TRP A 78 -6.87 10.71 -4.15
N THR A 79 -7.51 11.87 -4.11
CA THR A 79 -6.87 13.17 -3.87
C THR A 79 -7.05 13.55 -2.40
N THR A 80 -6.56 14.72 -1.99
CA THR A 80 -6.83 15.25 -0.65
C THR A 80 -8.31 15.49 -0.36
N GLU A 81 -9.13 15.65 -1.40
CA GLU A 81 -10.54 16.03 -1.27
C GLU A 81 -11.50 14.84 -1.38
N ARG A 82 -11.18 13.86 -2.22
CA ARG A 82 -12.11 12.76 -2.53
C ARG A 82 -11.42 11.48 -2.99
N VAL A 83 -12.16 10.39 -2.88
CA VAL A 83 -11.82 9.12 -3.51
C VAL A 83 -12.22 9.17 -4.99
N LEU A 84 -11.29 8.84 -5.88
CA LEU A 84 -11.48 8.85 -7.33
C LEU A 84 -11.89 7.48 -7.86
N ARG A 85 -11.18 6.43 -7.42
CA ARG A 85 -11.37 5.07 -7.92
C ARG A 85 -11.17 4.06 -6.80
N THR A 86 -11.98 3.00 -6.83
CA THR A 86 -11.76 1.85 -5.97
C THR A 86 -12.01 0.54 -6.70
N SER A 87 -11.26 -0.49 -6.33
CA SER A 87 -11.49 -1.88 -6.74
C SER A 87 -11.21 -2.78 -5.57
N TYR A 88 -12.02 -3.82 -5.40
CA TYR A 88 -11.90 -4.73 -4.27
C TYR A 88 -12.52 -6.08 -4.60
N ARG A 89 -11.74 -7.13 -4.35
CA ARG A 89 -12.08 -8.54 -4.53
C ARG A 89 -11.96 -9.25 -3.18
N PRO A 90 -13.06 -9.65 -2.54
CA PRO A 90 -12.99 -10.35 -1.27
C PRO A 90 -12.29 -11.71 -1.39
N GLY A 91 -11.65 -12.16 -0.32
CA GLY A 91 -11.00 -13.48 -0.30
C GLY A 91 -10.15 -13.74 0.94
N ALA A 92 -9.46 -14.88 0.94
CA ALA A 92 -8.62 -15.32 2.07
C ALA A 92 -7.48 -14.36 2.42
N TRP A 93 -7.04 -13.55 1.44
CA TRP A 93 -6.00 -12.54 1.62
C TRP A 93 -6.33 -11.52 2.72
N GLU A 94 -7.60 -11.23 3.00
CA GLU A 94 -7.99 -10.24 4.02
C GLU A 94 -7.49 -10.66 5.40
N ALA A 95 -7.72 -11.91 5.77
CA ALA A 95 -7.27 -12.46 7.04
C ALA A 95 -5.74 -12.55 7.11
N MET A 96 -5.07 -12.81 5.99
CA MET A 96 -3.61 -12.84 5.92
C MET A 96 -3.00 -11.45 6.09
N LEU A 97 -3.56 -10.43 5.44
CA LEU A 97 -3.11 -9.04 5.59
C LEU A 97 -3.26 -8.56 7.04
N LEU A 98 -4.36 -8.91 7.71
CA LEU A 98 -4.59 -8.58 9.13
C LEU A 98 -3.59 -9.29 10.06
N ARG A 99 -3.15 -10.51 9.73
CA ARG A 99 -2.09 -11.19 10.49
C ARG A 99 -0.75 -10.49 10.32
N TYR A 100 -0.44 -10.00 9.12
CA TYR A 100 0.81 -9.26 8.86
C TYR A 100 0.89 -7.92 9.58
N ASP A 101 -0.24 -7.23 9.78
CA ASP A 101 -0.26 -5.99 10.55
C ASP A 101 0.28 -6.16 11.98
N ARG A 102 0.10 -7.36 12.56
CA ARG A 102 0.53 -7.72 13.91
C ARG A 102 2.01 -8.11 14.00
N VAL A 103 2.70 -8.26 12.87
CA VAL A 103 4.13 -8.58 12.86
C VAL A 103 4.91 -7.29 13.18
N PRO A 104 5.87 -7.31 14.12
CA PRO A 104 6.70 -6.15 14.41
C PRO A 104 7.38 -5.64 13.13
N ALA A 105 7.59 -4.32 13.05
CA ALA A 105 8.48 -3.78 12.03
C ALA A 105 9.81 -4.53 12.16
N LEU A 106 10.26 -5.20 11.10
CA LEU A 106 11.60 -5.76 11.07
C LEU A 106 12.54 -4.55 11.12
N SER A 107 12.93 -4.17 12.34
CA SER A 107 13.99 -3.21 12.60
C SER A 107 15.14 -3.56 11.67
N GLY A 108 15.56 -2.59 10.86
CA GLY A 108 16.48 -2.81 9.77
C GLY A 108 17.67 -3.66 10.18
N SER A 109 18.07 -4.56 9.29
CA SER A 109 19.45 -5.03 9.29
C SER A 109 20.32 -3.83 8.95
N ALA A 110 20.65 -3.05 9.97
CA ALA A 110 21.72 -2.09 9.92
C ALA A 110 23.04 -2.88 9.93
N ALA A 111 23.93 -2.54 8.99
CA ALA A 111 25.37 -2.66 9.13
C ALA A 111 25.96 -4.04 9.46
N LEU A 112 26.18 -4.86 8.42
CA LEU A 112 27.48 -5.52 8.25
C LEU A 112 28.16 -4.73 7.12
N GLY A 113 28.83 -3.62 7.40
CA GLY A 113 30.04 -3.57 8.21
C GLY A 113 31.20 -3.71 7.25
N ASP A 114 31.66 -2.57 6.71
CA ASP A 114 32.99 -2.42 6.12
C ASP A 114 34.00 -3.16 7.00
N ARG A 115 34.63 -4.18 6.44
CA ARG A 115 35.89 -4.71 6.95
C ARG A 115 36.78 -5.05 5.78
N CYS A 116 37.66 -4.08 5.51
CA CYS A 116 39.00 -4.14 4.93
C CYS A 116 39.17 -4.79 3.55
#